data_AF-A0A6C0DC34-F1
#
_entry.id   AF-A0A6C0DC34-F1
#
_cell.length_a   1.000
_cell.length_b   1.000
_cell.length_c   1.000
_cell.angle_alpha   90.00
_cell.angle_beta   90.00
_cell.angle_gamma   90.00
#
_symmetry.space_group_name_H-M   'P 1'
#
loop_
_entity.id
_entity.type
_entity.pdbx_description
1 polymer ?
#
loop_
_entity_poly.entity_id
_entity_poly.type
_entity_poly.pdbx_seq_one_letter_code
_entity_poly.pdbx_strand_id
1 'polypeptide(L)'
;MFNIYMGIFIVIAIAVIAGGTYKLVNMDIMVTAFFYFGGTLALFIIYGIRWFSKNSLFAKTPGSWPPALNSCPDYLTYFARPQADGTTKKTCIDTIGVSKNGALKVFPVSGNPAPTTDDFYFSLDTTRSDPAARNAELCQRAMTMGLTWEGITNGESCVLPDGTISTGAATSTAGCPASTPTPPAAQ
;
A
#
# COMPACT_ATOMS: atom_id res chain seq x y z
N MET A 1 -9.62 -6.15 -31.64
CA MET A 1 -10.76 -5.21 -31.54
C MET A 1 -10.20 -3.82 -31.27
N PHE A 2 -10.49 -2.85 -32.13
CA PHE A 2 -10.00 -1.47 -31.98
C PHE A 2 -10.63 -0.84 -30.74
N ASN A 3 -9.80 -0.33 -29.82
CA ASN A 3 -10.30 0.38 -28.65
C ASN A 3 -10.74 1.78 -29.09
N ILE A 4 -12.05 1.98 -29.27
CA ILE A 4 -12.63 3.24 -29.75
C ILE A 4 -12.21 4.44 -28.90
N TYR A 5 -12.06 4.26 -27.58
CA TYR A 5 -11.61 5.29 -26.66
C TYR A 5 -10.15 5.69 -26.89
N MET A 6 -9.29 4.74 -27.28
CA MET A 6 -7.91 5.01 -27.66
C MET A 6 -7.84 5.83 -28.96
N GLY A 7 -8.71 5.51 -29.93
CA GLY A 7 -8.80 6.28 -31.17
C GLY A 7 -9.21 7.74 -30.92
N ILE A 8 -10.25 7.96 -30.11
CA ILE A 8 -10.69 9.31 -29.72
C ILE A 8 -9.57 10.07 -28.99
N PHE A 9 -8.88 9.42 -28.06
CA PHE A 9 -7.76 10.01 -27.33
C PHE A 9 -6.64 10.49 -28.26
N ILE A 10 -6.25 9.69 -29.26
CA ILE A 10 -5.21 10.06 -30.22
C ILE A 10 -5.62 11.28 -31.05
N VAL A 11 -6.87 11.33 -31.52
CA VAL A 11 -7.38 12.46 -32.31
C VAL A 11 -7.37 13.75 -31.48
N ILE A 12 -7.81 13.69 -30.23
CA ILE A 12 -7.80 14.85 -29.32
C ILE A 12 -6.36 15.28 -29.01
N ALA A 13 -5.46 14.34 -28.73
CA ALA A 13 -4.06 14.65 -28.46
C ALA A 13 -3.40 15.38 -29.64
N ILE A 14 -3.62 14.92 -30.87
CA ILE A 14 -3.11 15.59 -32.08
C ILE A 14 -3.71 16.99 -32.21
N ALA A 15 -5.02 17.17 -31.99
CA ALA A 15 -5.67 18.47 -32.08
C ALA A 15 -5.12 19.47 -31.04
N VAL A 16 -4.87 19.02 -29.81
CA VAL A 16 -4.30 19.87 -28.74
C VAL A 16 -2.85 20.22 -29.02
N ILE A 17 -2.02 19.25 -29.40
CA ILE A 17 -0.59 19.48 -29.70
C ILE A 17 -0.46 20.41 -30.90
N ALA A 18 -1.10 20.10 -32.02
CA ALA A 18 -1.01 20.89 -33.24
C ALA A 18 -1.67 22.26 -33.09
N GLY A 19 -2.87 22.32 -32.51
CA GLY A 19 -3.61 23.57 -32.32
C GLY A 19 -2.93 24.52 -31.34
N GLY A 20 -2.44 24.01 -30.21
CA GLY A 20 -1.69 24.81 -29.24
C GLY A 20 -0.36 25.32 -29.79
N THR A 21 0.38 24.46 -30.50
CA THR A 21 1.65 24.85 -31.13
C THR A 21 1.43 25.88 -32.23
N TYR A 22 0.42 25.69 -33.10
CA TYR A 22 0.08 26.65 -34.16
C TYR A 22 -0.28 28.03 -33.60
N LYS A 23 -1.07 28.07 -32.52
CA LYS A 23 -1.42 29.34 -31.86
C LYS A 23 -0.18 30.05 -31.30
N LEU A 24 0.74 29.32 -30.68
CA LEU A 24 1.96 29.90 -30.11
C LEU A 24 2.95 30.39 -31.17
N VAL A 25 3.03 29.69 -32.30
CA VAL A 25 3.82 30.13 -33.47
C VAL A 25 3.25 31.42 -34.05
N ASN A 26 1.92 31.54 -34.18
CA ASN A 26 1.28 32.77 -34.67
C ASN A 26 1.39 33.96 -33.73
N MET A 27 1.81 33.74 -32.47
CA MET A 27 2.10 34.80 -31.50
C MET A 27 3.59 35.18 -31.50
N ASP A 28 4.39 34.66 -32.44
CA ASP A 28 5.84 34.85 -32.54
C ASP A 28 6.64 34.39 -31.31
N ILE A 29 6.10 33.47 -30.51
CA ILE A 29 6.75 32.94 -29.30
C ILE A 29 7.33 31.53 -29.56
N MET A 30 8.28 31.43 -30.49
CA MET A 30 8.80 30.13 -30.98
C MET A 30 9.45 29.26 -29.90
N VAL A 31 10.18 29.85 -28.96
CA VAL A 31 10.82 29.10 -27.86
C VAL A 31 9.77 28.40 -27.00
N THR A 32 8.69 29.11 -26.66
CA THR A 32 7.57 28.55 -25.90
C THR A 32 6.82 27.50 -26.71
N ALA A 33 6.64 27.70 -28.02
CA ALA A 33 6.01 26.71 -28.89
C ALA A 33 6.79 25.38 -28.91
N PHE A 34 8.13 25.44 -28.94
CA PHE A 34 8.98 24.24 -28.90
C PHE A 34 8.82 23.46 -27.59
N PHE A 35 8.89 24.14 -26.44
CA PHE A 35 8.70 23.49 -25.14
C PHE A 35 7.26 22.97 -24.95
N TYR A 36 6.27 23.71 -25.46
CA TYR A 36 4.88 23.29 -25.44
C TYR A 36 4.68 21.99 -26.23
N PHE A 37 5.20 21.92 -27.45
CA PHE A 37 5.11 20.72 -28.29
C PHE A 37 5.75 19.50 -27.61
N GLY A 38 6.99 19.65 -27.12
CA GLY A 38 7.69 18.56 -26.44
C GLY A 38 7.01 18.11 -25.14
N GLY A 39 6.58 19.06 -24.30
CA GLY A 39 5.94 18.77 -23.02
C GLY A 39 4.56 18.12 -23.18
N THR A 40 3.74 18.64 -24.09
CA THR A 40 2.41 18.06 -24.34
C THR A 40 2.50 16.68 -25.01
N LEU A 41 3.45 16.47 -25.93
CA LEU A 41 3.71 15.16 -26.51
C LEU A 41 4.08 14.12 -25.44
N ALA A 42 5.06 14.45 -24.58
CA ALA A 42 5.47 13.56 -23.50
C ALA A 42 4.31 13.24 -22.54
N LEU A 43 3.50 14.24 -22.19
CA LEU A 43 2.32 14.08 -21.34
C LEU A 43 1.32 13.10 -21.95
N PHE A 44 0.92 13.30 -23.21
CA PHE A 44 -0.04 12.41 -23.87
C PHE A 44 0.51 10.99 -24.08
N ILE A 45 1.82 10.82 -24.27
CA ILE A 45 2.45 9.49 -24.32
C ILE A 45 2.33 8.79 -22.96
N ILE A 46 2.72 9.45 -21.87
CA ILE A 46 2.69 8.87 -20.52
C ILE A 46 1.25 8.48 -20.15
N TYR A 47 0.30 9.39 -20.37
CA TYR A 47 -1.11 9.14 -20.07
C TYR A 47 -1.75 8.11 -21.02
N GLY A 48 -1.35 8.09 -22.29
CA GLY A 48 -1.78 7.05 -23.22
C GLY A 48 -1.32 5.66 -22.78
N ILE A 49 -0.06 5.54 -22.36
CA ILE A 49 0.48 4.30 -21.80
C ILE A 49 -0.23 3.93 -20.49
N ARG A 50 -0.50 4.91 -19.61
CA ARG A 50 -1.21 4.74 -18.33
C ARG A 50 -2.60 4.14 -18.50
N TRP A 51 -3.37 4.59 -19.49
CA TRP A 51 -4.77 4.17 -19.68
C TRP A 51 -4.97 3.02 -20.66
N PHE A 52 -4.11 2.87 -21.67
CA PHE A 52 -4.35 1.91 -22.76
C PHE A 52 -3.33 0.76 -22.81
N SER A 53 -2.21 0.83 -22.08
CA SER A 53 -1.29 -0.32 -21.97
C SER A 53 -1.77 -1.31 -20.92
N LYS A 54 -1.64 -2.61 -21.20
CA LYS A 54 -1.94 -3.69 -20.23
C LYS A 54 -0.70 -4.11 -19.41
N ASN A 55 0.50 -3.84 -19.92
CA ASN A 55 1.77 -4.36 -19.39
C ASN A 55 2.78 -3.26 -19.03
N SER A 56 2.34 -2.00 -18.88
CA SER A 56 3.24 -0.90 -18.51
C SER A 56 3.41 -0.79 -16.99
N LEU A 57 4.58 -0.32 -16.55
CA LEU A 57 4.84 0.09 -15.16
C LEU A 57 3.79 1.08 -14.63
N PHE A 58 3.21 1.88 -15.53
CA PHE A 58 2.16 2.85 -15.20
C PHE A 58 0.74 2.27 -15.32
N ALA A 59 0.55 1.11 -15.94
CA ALA A 59 -0.78 0.53 -16.17
C ALA A 59 -1.42 -0.07 -14.92
N LYS A 60 -0.63 -0.38 -13.88
CA LYS A 60 -1.17 -0.88 -12.61
C LYS A 60 -1.95 0.25 -11.94
N THR A 61 -3.28 0.22 -12.05
CA THR A 61 -4.12 0.99 -11.15
C THR A 61 -3.77 0.60 -9.72
N PRO A 62 -3.43 1.54 -8.83
CA PRO A 62 -3.52 1.24 -7.41
C PRO A 62 -4.94 0.71 -7.16
N GLY A 63 -5.08 -0.29 -6.29
CA GLY A 63 -6.36 -0.92 -6.00
C GLY A 63 -7.45 0.10 -5.62
N SER A 64 -8.71 -0.35 -5.57
CA SER A 64 -9.88 0.47 -5.22
C SER A 64 -9.56 1.46 -4.11
N TRP A 65 -9.86 2.75 -4.34
CA TRP A 65 -9.80 3.81 -3.33
C TRP A 65 -11.15 3.89 -2.59
N PRO A 66 -11.19 4.04 -1.26
CA PRO A 66 -10.04 4.13 -0.36
C PRO A 66 -9.26 2.81 -0.38
N PRO A 67 -7.92 2.85 -0.30
CA PRO A 67 -7.13 1.65 -0.15
C PRO A 67 -7.72 0.94 1.05
N ALA A 68 -7.79 -0.38 1.01
CA ALA A 68 -8.13 -1.18 2.18
C ALA A 68 -6.97 -1.08 3.21
N LEU A 69 -6.66 0.14 3.64
CA LEU A 69 -5.54 0.58 4.47
C LEU A 69 -5.56 -0.03 5.86
N ASN A 70 -6.64 -0.74 6.20
CA ASN A 70 -6.82 -1.42 7.48
C ASN A 70 -7.23 -2.90 7.32
N SER A 71 -6.93 -3.53 6.17
CA SER A 71 -7.14 -4.99 6.04
C SER A 71 -5.92 -5.81 6.45
N CYS A 72 -4.73 -5.22 6.41
CA CYS A 72 -3.48 -5.85 6.78
C CYS A 72 -2.77 -5.03 7.87
N PRO A 73 -1.89 -5.65 8.66
CA PRO A 73 -0.96 -4.93 9.54
C PRO A 73 -0.15 -3.87 8.77
N ASP A 74 0.35 -2.88 9.50
CA ASP A 74 1.02 -1.72 8.91
C ASP A 74 2.18 -2.17 8.01
N TYR A 75 2.27 -1.59 6.81
CA TYR A 75 3.27 -1.89 5.77
C TYR A 75 3.22 -3.30 5.15
N LEU A 76 2.30 -4.17 5.57
CA LEU A 76 2.06 -5.43 4.88
C LEU A 76 1.13 -5.23 3.68
N THR A 77 1.34 -6.04 2.65
CA THR A 77 0.54 -6.03 1.43
C THR A 77 -0.40 -7.22 1.39
N TYR A 78 -1.66 -7.01 1.01
CA TYR A 78 -2.61 -8.10 0.83
C TYR A 78 -2.15 -9.06 -0.28
N PHE A 79 -2.21 -10.35 0.00
CA PHE A 79 -1.90 -11.43 -0.93
C PHE A 79 -2.95 -12.54 -0.81
N ALA A 80 -3.61 -12.83 -1.93
CA ALA A 80 -4.52 -13.96 -2.04
C ALA A 80 -3.69 -15.22 -2.34
N ARG A 81 -3.35 -15.98 -1.29
CA ARG A 81 -2.52 -17.19 -1.44
C ARG A 81 -3.35 -18.29 -2.10
N PRO A 82 -2.93 -18.82 -3.26
CA PRO A 82 -3.57 -20.00 -3.83
C PRO A 82 -3.24 -21.21 -2.97
N GLN A 83 -4.26 -21.95 -2.55
CA GLN A 83 -4.13 -23.19 -1.80
C GLN A 83 -4.23 -24.40 -2.74
N ALA A 84 -3.67 -25.54 -2.33
CA ALA A 84 -3.71 -26.78 -3.12
C ALA A 84 -5.15 -27.25 -3.41
N ASP A 85 -6.10 -26.86 -2.55
CA ASP A 85 -7.53 -27.19 -2.66
C ASP A 85 -8.29 -26.31 -3.68
N GLY A 86 -7.59 -25.44 -4.42
CA GLY A 86 -8.19 -24.51 -5.39
C GLY A 86 -8.86 -23.28 -4.75
N THR A 87 -8.87 -23.17 -3.43
CA THR A 87 -9.37 -22.00 -2.69
C THR A 87 -8.26 -20.96 -2.51
N THR A 88 -8.65 -19.69 -2.40
CA THR A 88 -7.73 -18.59 -2.12
C THR A 88 -7.82 -18.18 -0.67
N LYS A 89 -6.71 -18.28 0.07
CA LYS A 89 -6.62 -17.83 1.46
C LYS A 89 -6.28 -16.35 1.54
N LYS A 90 -6.99 -15.60 2.37
CA LYS A 90 -6.74 -14.16 2.58
C LYS A 90 -5.55 -14.00 3.53
N THR A 91 -4.43 -13.53 2.98
CA THR A 91 -3.19 -13.36 3.75
C THR A 91 -2.59 -11.99 3.48
N CYS A 92 -1.65 -11.59 4.33
CA CYS A 92 -0.82 -10.42 4.12
C CYS A 92 0.65 -10.86 4.09
N ILE A 93 1.43 -10.26 3.20
CA ILE A 93 2.86 -10.53 3.02
C ILE A 93 3.67 -9.30 3.39
N ASP A 94 4.86 -9.53 3.91
CA ASP A 94 5.82 -8.48 4.20
C ASP A 94 6.88 -8.44 3.11
N THR A 95 7.00 -7.33 2.38
CA THR A 95 8.00 -7.17 1.31
C THR A 95 9.22 -6.36 1.74
N ILE A 96 9.19 -5.81 2.95
CA ILE A 96 10.17 -4.83 3.45
C ILE A 96 10.95 -5.38 4.65
N GLY A 97 10.30 -6.19 5.51
CA GLY A 97 10.89 -6.75 6.72
C GLY A 97 10.57 -5.91 7.95
N VAL A 98 9.29 -5.66 8.22
CA VAL A 98 8.83 -4.85 9.36
C VAL A 98 8.59 -5.64 10.64
N SER A 99 8.58 -6.98 10.58
CA SER A 99 8.47 -7.85 11.77
C SER A 99 9.68 -7.68 12.69
N LYS A 100 9.44 -7.17 13.90
CA LYS A 100 10.51 -6.88 14.88
C LYS A 100 11.19 -8.13 15.45
N ASN A 101 10.51 -9.27 15.45
CA ASN A 101 10.98 -10.51 16.07
C ASN A 101 11.36 -11.60 15.04
N GLY A 102 11.27 -11.30 13.74
CA GLY A 102 11.61 -12.24 12.67
C GLY A 102 10.64 -13.41 12.52
N ALA A 103 9.47 -13.35 13.18
CA ALA A 103 8.44 -14.38 13.06
C ALA A 103 7.78 -14.37 11.67
N LEU A 104 7.75 -13.21 11.00
CA LEU A 104 7.35 -13.08 9.60
C LEU A 104 8.58 -12.76 8.75
N LYS A 105 8.88 -13.64 7.79
CA LYS A 105 10.01 -13.49 6.86
C LYS A 105 9.63 -12.59 5.69
N VAL A 106 10.64 -11.89 5.16
CA VAL A 106 10.49 -11.05 3.97
C VAL A 106 10.13 -11.92 2.77
N PHE A 107 9.03 -11.59 2.12
CA PHE A 107 8.50 -12.27 0.96
C PHE A 107 9.45 -12.10 -0.24
N PRO A 108 9.94 -13.19 -0.85
CA PRO A 108 10.87 -13.13 -1.98
C PRO A 108 10.13 -12.72 -3.26
N VAL A 109 10.22 -11.44 -3.62
CA VAL A 109 9.51 -10.83 -4.76
C VAL A 109 9.95 -11.39 -6.13
N SER A 110 11.14 -12.01 -6.19
CA SER A 110 11.71 -12.63 -7.40
C SER A 110 11.53 -14.15 -7.46
N GLY A 111 10.98 -14.78 -6.41
CA GLY A 111 10.81 -16.23 -6.33
C GLY A 111 9.48 -16.64 -6.95
N ASN A 112 9.53 -17.22 -8.15
CA ASN A 112 8.39 -17.90 -8.74
C ASN A 112 8.70 -19.42 -8.76
N PRO A 113 7.88 -20.28 -8.14
CA PRO A 113 6.59 -20.01 -7.50
C PRO A 113 6.70 -19.33 -6.12
N ALA A 114 5.62 -18.67 -5.70
CA ALA A 114 5.49 -18.09 -4.36
C ALA A 114 5.77 -19.15 -3.27
N PRO A 115 6.43 -18.78 -2.15
CA PRO A 115 6.73 -19.71 -1.08
C PRO A 115 5.47 -20.41 -0.56
N THR A 116 5.57 -21.70 -0.28
CA THR A 116 4.44 -22.48 0.28
C THR A 116 4.48 -22.53 1.80
N THR A 117 5.55 -22.04 2.45
CA THR A 117 5.72 -22.04 3.90
C THR A 117 4.98 -20.88 4.56
N ASP A 118 4.39 -21.14 5.73
CA ASP A 118 3.55 -20.15 6.43
C ASP A 118 4.34 -18.97 7.00
N ASP A 119 5.66 -19.10 7.18
CA ASP A 119 6.56 -18.07 7.71
C ASP A 119 6.55 -16.74 6.93
N PHE A 120 6.05 -16.73 5.68
CA PHE A 120 5.98 -15.53 4.84
C PHE A 120 4.59 -14.88 4.83
N TYR A 121 3.62 -15.47 5.54
CA TYR A 121 2.22 -15.09 5.45
C TYR A 121 1.61 -14.80 6.82
N PHE A 122 1.06 -13.60 6.96
CA PHE A 122 0.15 -13.26 8.03
C PHE A 122 -1.29 -13.66 7.63
N SER A 123 -1.92 -14.55 8.40
CA SER A 123 -3.28 -15.02 8.11
C SER A 123 -4.34 -14.04 8.61
N LEU A 124 -5.28 -13.64 7.74
CA LEU A 124 -6.44 -12.81 8.10
C LEU A 124 -7.67 -13.62 8.52
N ASP A 125 -7.64 -14.94 8.34
CA ASP A 125 -8.76 -15.79 8.69
C ASP A 125 -8.97 -15.83 10.21
N THR A 126 -10.25 -15.74 10.58
CA THR A 126 -10.78 -15.80 11.95
C THR A 126 -12.08 -16.59 11.93
N THR A 127 -12.40 -17.28 13.02
CA THR A 127 -13.68 -17.95 13.22
C THR A 127 -14.70 -17.05 13.92
N ARG A 128 -14.31 -15.82 14.30
CA ARG A 128 -15.14 -14.88 15.05
C ARG A 128 -15.95 -14.00 14.10
N SER A 129 -17.27 -13.99 14.29
CA SER A 129 -18.19 -13.08 13.60
C SER A 129 -18.30 -11.72 14.29
N ASP A 130 -18.07 -11.67 15.61
CA ASP A 130 -18.08 -10.43 16.37
C ASP A 130 -16.84 -9.57 16.05
N PRO A 131 -17.00 -8.28 15.71
CA PRO A 131 -15.89 -7.41 15.34
C PRO A 131 -14.84 -7.21 16.45
N ALA A 132 -15.27 -7.11 17.72
CA ALA A 132 -14.34 -6.89 18.83
C ALA A 132 -13.56 -8.16 19.15
N ALA A 133 -14.23 -9.31 19.17
CA ALA A 133 -13.57 -10.61 19.37
C ALA A 133 -12.61 -10.95 18.22
N ARG A 134 -12.98 -10.60 16.98
CA ARG A 134 -12.11 -10.74 15.82
C ARG A 134 -10.87 -9.86 15.94
N ASN A 135 -11.03 -8.58 16.29
CA ASN A 135 -9.91 -7.67 16.44
C ASN A 135 -8.99 -8.08 17.59
N ALA A 136 -9.53 -8.62 18.69
CA ALA A 136 -8.73 -9.18 19.77
C ALA A 136 -7.88 -10.39 19.30
N GLU A 137 -8.45 -11.29 18.51
CA GLU A 137 -7.71 -12.43 17.93
C GLU A 137 -6.58 -11.94 17.00
N LEU A 138 -6.89 -11.00 16.11
CA LEU A 138 -5.92 -10.43 15.17
C LEU A 138 -4.83 -9.63 15.88
N CYS A 139 -5.17 -8.91 16.94
CA CYS A 139 -4.20 -8.19 17.77
C CYS A 139 -3.17 -9.15 18.37
N GLN A 140 -3.61 -10.23 19.01
CA GLN A 140 -2.70 -11.20 19.61
C GLN A 140 -1.79 -11.84 18.56
N ARG A 141 -2.33 -12.15 17.37
CA ARG A 141 -1.55 -12.67 16.25
C ARG A 141 -0.52 -11.66 15.75
N ALA A 142 -0.89 -10.39 15.60
CA ALA A 142 0.00 -9.33 15.14
C ALA A 142 1.14 -9.06 16.13
N MET A 143 0.84 -8.98 17.43
CA MET A 143 1.87 -8.82 18.47
C MET A 143 2.82 -10.01 18.51
N THR A 144 2.30 -11.24 18.39
CA THR A 144 3.13 -12.45 18.33
C THR A 144 4.07 -12.43 17.12
N MET A 145 3.67 -11.78 16.02
CA MET A 145 4.50 -11.61 14.83
C MET A 145 5.36 -10.33 14.83
N GLY A 146 5.36 -9.56 15.94
CA GLY A 146 6.12 -8.33 16.07
C GLY A 146 5.68 -7.23 15.12
N LEU A 147 4.39 -7.18 14.78
CA LEU A 147 3.77 -6.24 13.84
C LEU A 147 2.95 -5.18 14.57
N THR A 148 2.81 -4.02 13.93
CA THR A 148 1.84 -2.99 14.32
C THR A 148 0.66 -3.00 13.35
N TRP A 149 -0.50 -2.55 13.81
CA TRP A 149 -1.70 -2.45 12.99
C TRP A 149 -2.57 -1.30 13.50
N GLU A 150 -2.70 -0.25 12.69
CA GLU A 150 -3.58 0.88 12.95
C GLU A 150 -5.00 0.44 13.34
N GLY A 151 -5.47 0.88 14.52
CA GLY A 151 -6.79 0.51 15.06
C GLY A 151 -6.91 -0.90 15.67
N ILE A 152 -5.84 -1.72 15.67
CA ILE A 152 -5.84 -3.05 16.30
C ILE A 152 -4.72 -3.21 17.33
N THR A 153 -3.48 -2.86 17.01
CA THR A 153 -2.35 -2.95 17.94
C THR A 153 -1.23 -1.97 17.63
N ASN A 154 -0.57 -1.44 18.66
CA ASN A 154 0.68 -0.69 18.52
C ASN A 154 1.93 -1.60 18.54
N GLY A 155 1.75 -2.93 18.54
CA GLY A 155 2.82 -3.93 18.64
C GLY A 155 3.17 -4.34 20.08
N GLU A 156 2.59 -3.69 21.09
CA GLU A 156 2.80 -4.01 22.51
C GLU A 156 1.48 -4.30 23.23
N SER A 157 0.37 -3.75 22.72
CA SER A 157 -0.95 -3.80 23.34
C SER A 157 -2.05 -3.70 22.29
N CYS A 158 -3.25 -4.16 22.63
CA CYS A 158 -4.41 -4.06 21.75
C CYS A 158 -5.10 -2.70 21.87
N VAL A 159 -5.54 -2.15 20.76
CA VAL A 159 -6.37 -0.95 20.69
C VAL A 159 -7.83 -1.37 20.84
N LEU A 160 -8.53 -0.73 21.77
CA LEU A 160 -9.95 -0.90 22.02
C LEU A 160 -10.78 -0.15 20.96
N PRO A 161 -12.07 -0.49 20.78
CA PRO A 161 -12.93 0.18 19.79
C PRO A 161 -13.09 1.69 19.99
N ASP A 162 -12.83 2.21 21.19
CA ASP A 162 -12.84 3.63 21.54
C ASP A 162 -11.48 4.33 21.29
N GLY A 163 -10.50 3.61 20.73
CA GLY A 163 -9.15 4.11 20.46
C GLY A 163 -8.22 4.08 21.68
N THR A 164 -8.69 3.61 22.85
CA THR A 164 -7.85 3.47 24.04
C THR A 164 -7.01 2.19 23.99
N ILE A 165 -5.98 2.10 24.84
CA ILE A 165 -5.10 0.93 24.90
C ILE A 165 -5.61 -0.02 25.98
N SER A 166 -5.78 -1.30 25.64
CA SER A 166 -6.10 -2.35 26.61
C SER A 166 -4.89 -2.57 27.52
N THR A 167 -5.06 -2.26 28.81
CA THR A 167 -4.02 -2.45 29.85
C THR A 167 -3.90 -3.91 30.33
N GLY A 168 -4.56 -4.84 29.65
CA GLY A 168 -4.53 -6.28 29.93
C GLY A 168 -3.32 -6.99 29.33
N ALA A 169 -2.21 -6.98 30.06
CA ALA A 169 -1.09 -7.93 30.05
C ALA A 169 -0.67 -8.59 28.72
N ALA A 170 0.28 -7.96 28.02
CA ALA A 170 1.39 -8.70 27.41
C ALA A 170 2.57 -8.62 28.37
N THR A 171 2.73 -9.62 29.24
CA THR A 171 3.99 -9.82 29.97
C THR A 171 5.08 -10.20 28.99
N SER A 172 5.77 -9.20 28.44
CA SER A 172 7.15 -9.35 27.99
C SER A 172 7.92 -8.14 28.46
N THR A 173 8.77 -8.39 29.45
CA THR A 173 9.74 -7.47 30.03
C THR A 173 10.67 -6.90 28.96
N ALA A 174 10.47 -5.64 28.61
CA ALA A 174 11.52 -4.73 28.16
C ALA A 174 11.05 -3.31 28.48
N GLY A 175 11.04 -2.98 29.78
CA GLY A 175 10.71 -1.64 30.24
C GLY A 175 11.72 -0.65 29.69
N CYS A 176 11.24 0.33 28.91
CA CYS A 176 11.92 1.61 28.79
C CYS A 176 12.09 2.19 30.21
N PRO A 177 13.29 2.60 30.63
CA PRO A 177 13.47 3.17 31.96
C PRO A 177 12.65 4.46 32.06
N ALA A 178 11.84 4.54 33.11
CA ALA A 178 11.06 5.74 33.42
C ALA A 178 12.01 6.94 33.57
N SER A 179 11.82 7.98 32.75
CA SER A 179 12.48 9.26 32.94
C SER A 179 12.06 9.83 34.30
N THR A 180 12.98 9.86 35.25
CA THR A 180 12.80 10.52 36.54
C THR A 180 12.81 12.03 36.29
N PRO A 181 11.74 12.78 36.60
CA PRO A 181 11.78 14.24 36.48
C PRO A 181 12.76 14.79 37.52
N THR A 182 13.80 15.49 37.05
CA THR A 182 14.71 16.24 37.91
C THR A 182 13.98 17.50 38.42
N PRO A 183 13.87 17.74 39.74
CA PRO A 183 13.28 18.97 40.25
C PRO A 183 14.16 20.19 39.89
N PRO A 184 13.57 21.38 39.66
CA PRO A 184 14.33 22.58 39.38
C PRO A 184 15.16 23.00 40.60
N ALA A 185 16.43 23.31 40.38
CA ALA A 185 17.31 23.87 41.40
C ALA A 185 16.76 25.23 41.87
N ALA A 186 16.55 25.37 43.18
CA ALA A 186 16.24 26.63 43.82
C ALA A 186 17.40 27.61 43.64
N GLN A 187 17.09 28.83 43.21
CA GLN A 187 17.94 30.01 43.36
C GLN A 187 17.44 30.81 44.56
#